data_AF-A0A6B3W3B4-F1
#
_entry.id   AF-A0A6B3W3B4-F1
#
_cell.length_a   1.000
_cell.length_b   1.000
_cell.length_c   1.000
_cell.angle_alpha   90.00
_cell.angle_beta   90.00
_cell.angle_gamma   90.00
#
_symmetry.space_group_name_H-M   'P 1'
#
loop_
_entity.id
_entity.type
_entity.pdbx_description
1 polymer ?
#
loop_
_entity_poly.entity_id
_entity_poly.type
_entity_poly.pdbx_seq_one_letter_code
_entity_poly.pdbx_strand_id
1 'polypeptide(L)'
;MRFAKWASIFGIVVTLVAIALSWGFGVAYYYTLLGFLGWLVAGHLLTLDDEEPGGFSNPDGSRGIWRSSLLELAAKASVLAAAVLLLVLFPSLHKFGAS
;
A
#
# COMPACT_ATOMS: atom_id res chain seq x y z
N MET A 1 5.11 15.09 -15.95
CA MET A 1 3.72 15.52 -15.65
C MET A 1 2.69 14.39 -15.56
N ARG A 2 2.80 13.25 -16.28
CA ARG A 2 1.80 12.16 -16.20
C ARG A 2 1.76 11.44 -14.84
N PHE A 3 2.91 11.15 -14.23
CA PHE A 3 2.99 10.47 -12.94
C PHE A 3 2.28 11.23 -11.81
N ALA A 4 2.54 12.54 -11.70
CA ALA A 4 1.89 13.41 -10.71
C ALA A 4 0.35 13.37 -10.84
N LYS A 5 -0.19 13.37 -12.06
CA LYS A 5 -1.64 13.25 -12.30
C LYS A 5 -2.20 11.93 -11.77
N TRP A 6 -1.53 10.81 -12.04
CA TRP A 6 -1.97 9.50 -11.54
C TRP A 6 -1.90 9.39 -10.02
N ALA A 7 -0.82 9.89 -9.42
CA ALA A 7 -0.70 9.98 -7.96
C ALA A 7 -1.83 10.82 -7.36
N SER A 8 -2.17 11.96 -7.97
CA SER A 8 -3.29 12.79 -7.52
C SER A 8 -4.64 12.09 -7.64
N ILE A 9 -4.92 11.43 -8.76
CA ILE A 9 -6.17 10.68 -8.96
C ILE A 9 -6.30 9.57 -7.90
N PHE A 10 -5.23 8.80 -7.69
CA PHE A 10 -5.22 7.75 -6.69
C PHE A 10 -5.46 8.32 -5.28
N GLY A 11 -4.80 9.42 -4.92
CA GLY A 11 -5.02 10.11 -3.65
C GLY A 11 -6.47 10.58 -3.47
N ILE A 12 -7.11 11.09 -4.52
CA ILE A 12 -8.53 11.45 -4.50
C ILE A 12 -9.40 10.20 -4.25
N VAL A 13 -9.15 9.11 -4.96
CA VAL A 13 -9.91 7.85 -4.79
C VAL A 13 -9.79 7.33 -3.35
N VAL A 14 -8.57 7.25 -2.81
CA VAL A 14 -8.34 6.82 -1.42
C VAL A 14 -9.10 7.70 -0.44
N THR A 15 -9.09 9.02 -0.66
CA THR A 15 -9.83 9.98 0.19
C THR A 15 -11.34 9.76 0.13
N LEU A 16 -11.89 9.57 -1.08
CA LEU A 16 -13.32 9.31 -1.25
C LEU A 16 -13.73 7.98 -0.61
N VAL A 17 -12.91 6.93 -0.74
CA VAL A 17 -13.15 5.64 -0.07
C VAL A 17 -13.09 5.81 1.44
N ALA A 18 -12.14 6.58 1.96
CA ALA A 18 -12.03 6.84 3.40
C ALA A 18 -13.28 7.55 3.95
N ILE A 19 -13.78 8.57 3.24
CA ILE A 19 -15.02 9.28 3.60
C ILE A 19 -16.22 8.33 3.53
N ALA A 20 -16.35 7.54 2.46
CA ALA A 20 -17.47 6.61 2.29
C ALA A 20 -17.49 5.52 3.37
N LEU A 21 -16.34 4.93 3.71
CA LEU A 21 -16.25 3.91 4.76
C LEU A 21 -16.49 4.48 6.15
N SER A 22 -16.01 5.69 6.41
CA SER A 22 -16.28 6.43 7.63
C SER A 22 -17.77 6.70 7.79
N TRP A 23 -18.40 7.36 6.81
CA TRP A 23 -19.80 7.77 6.92
C TRP A 23 -20.78 6.60 6.84
N GLY A 24 -20.48 5.59 6.02
CA GLY A 24 -21.37 4.44 5.82
C GLY A 24 -21.26 3.37 6.92
N PHE A 25 -20.09 3.22 7.53
CA PHE A 25 -19.78 2.08 8.40
C PHE A 25 -19.05 2.45 9.69
N GLY A 26 -18.84 3.73 9.99
CA GLY A 26 -18.13 4.19 11.18
C GLY A 26 -16.64 3.84 11.20
N VAL A 27 -16.05 3.54 10.03
CA VAL A 27 -14.64 3.10 9.95
C VAL A 27 -13.73 4.32 10.09
N ALA A 28 -12.85 4.32 11.09
CA ALA A 28 -11.84 5.36 11.22
C ALA A 28 -10.93 5.42 9.98
N TYR A 29 -10.59 6.62 9.52
CA TYR A 29 -9.84 6.84 8.28
C TYR A 29 -8.50 6.09 8.25
N TYR A 30 -7.90 5.88 9.42
CA TYR A 30 -6.65 5.17 9.56
C TYR A 30 -6.73 3.71 9.08
N TYR A 31 -7.87 3.06 9.26
CA TYR A 31 -8.08 1.70 8.76
C TYR A 31 -8.16 1.64 7.24
N THR A 32 -8.70 2.67 6.59
CA THR A 32 -8.67 2.78 5.13
C THR A 32 -7.24 2.90 4.62
N LEU A 33 -6.41 3.72 5.27
CA LEU A 33 -4.98 3.83 4.95
C LEU A 33 -4.27 2.47 5.08
N LEU A 34 -4.49 1.77 6.21
CA LEU A 34 -3.92 0.44 6.42
C LEU A 34 -4.40 -0.58 5.38
N GLY A 35 -5.68 -0.51 4.98
CA GLY A 35 -6.23 -1.35 3.93
C GLY A 35 -5.52 -1.16 2.59
N PHE A 36 -5.30 0.08 2.16
CA PHE A 36 -4.59 0.35 0.91
C PHE A 36 -3.09 0.02 0.98
N LEU A 37 -2.42 0.28 2.11
CA LEU A 37 -1.03 -0.14 2.31
C LEU A 37 -0.89 -1.67 2.30
N GLY A 38 -1.81 -2.37 2.97
CA GLY A 38 -1.91 -3.82 2.96
C GLY A 38 -2.15 -4.37 1.56
N TRP A 39 -3.06 -3.76 0.80
CA TRP A 39 -3.33 -4.11 -0.59
C TRP A 39 -2.09 -3.94 -1.47
N LEU A 40 -1.33 -2.85 -1.31
CA LEU A 40 -0.10 -2.62 -2.07
C LEU A 40 0.98 -3.67 -1.79
N VAL A 41 1.17 -4.02 -0.52
CA VAL A 41 2.15 -5.05 -0.12
C VAL A 41 1.71 -6.43 -0.61
N ALA A 42 0.45 -6.79 -0.38
CA ALA A 42 -0.10 -8.08 -0.81
C ALA A 42 -0.09 -8.23 -2.34
N GLY A 43 -0.49 -7.18 -3.07
CA GLY A 43 -0.46 -7.17 -4.52
C GLY A 43 0.95 -7.37 -5.08
N HIS A 44 1.96 -6.70 -4.50
CA HIS A 44 3.35 -6.90 -4.93
C HIS A 44 3.90 -8.27 -4.55
N LEU A 45 3.54 -8.80 -3.37
CA LEU A 45 3.88 -10.18 -3.00
C LEU A 45 3.33 -11.20 -4.00
N LEU A 46 2.10 -11.01 -4.47
CA LEU A 46 1.44 -11.89 -5.42
C LEU A 46 2.06 -11.87 -6.82
N THR A 47 2.77 -10.79 -7.19
CA THR A 47 3.44 -10.66 -8.49
C THR A 47 4.95 -10.76 -8.35
N LEU A 48 5.48 -11.13 -7.18
CA LEU A 48 6.91 -11.15 -6.93
C LEU A 48 7.59 -12.26 -7.74
N ASP A 49 6.93 -13.42 -7.87
CA ASP A 49 7.43 -14.55 -8.66
C ASP A 49 7.60 -14.23 -10.14
N ASP A 50 6.79 -13.32 -10.69
CA ASP A 50 6.96 -12.84 -12.07
C ASP A 50 8.32 -12.15 -12.29
N GLU A 51 8.91 -11.55 -11.25
CA GLU A 51 10.16 -10.80 -11.31
C GLU A 51 11.40 -11.64 -10.95
N GLU A 52 11.21 -12.89 -10.50
CA GLU A 52 12.30 -13.84 -10.26
C GLU A 52 13.10 -14.11 -11.56
N PRO A 53 14.43 -14.38 -11.51
CA PRO A 53 15.17 -14.70 -12.72
C PRO A 53 14.58 -15.88 -13.51
N GLY A 54 14.13 -15.61 -14.74
CA GLY A 54 13.42 -16.59 -15.58
C GLY A 54 11.90 -16.53 -15.45
N GLY A 55 11.37 -15.64 -14.61
CA GLY A 55 9.95 -15.34 -14.47
C GLY A 55 9.39 -14.54 -15.64
N PHE A 56 8.06 -14.38 -15.66
CA PHE A 56 7.34 -13.77 -16.79
C PHE A 56 7.80 -12.35 -17.10
N SER A 57 8.06 -11.55 -16.06
CA SER A 57 8.50 -10.16 -16.18
C SER A 57 10.02 -10.01 -16.21
N ASN A 58 10.77 -11.11 -16.04
CA ASN A 58 12.24 -11.15 -16.05
C ASN A 58 12.79 -12.36 -16.84
N PRO A 59 12.44 -12.50 -18.13
CA PRO A 59 12.80 -13.67 -18.93
C PRO A 59 14.31 -13.82 -19.14
N ASP A 60 15.04 -12.70 -19.14
CA ASP A 60 16.50 -12.67 -19.31
C ASP A 60 17.27 -13.06 -18.03
N GLY A 61 16.57 -13.34 -16.93
CA GLY A 61 17.19 -13.79 -15.68
C GLY A 61 18.01 -12.72 -14.96
N SER A 62 17.66 -11.44 -15.14
CA SER A 62 18.39 -10.32 -14.54
C SER A 62 18.26 -10.34 -13.02
N ARG A 63 19.37 -10.56 -12.32
CA ARG A 63 19.45 -10.43 -10.85
C ARG A 63 19.21 -9.00 -10.37
N GLY A 64 19.40 -8.00 -11.23
CA GLY A 64 19.16 -6.59 -10.91
C GLY A 64 17.68 -6.29 -10.72
N ILE A 65 16.83 -6.80 -11.64
CA ILE A 65 15.37 -6.66 -11.56
C ILE A 65 14.85 -7.32 -10.27
N TRP A 66 15.26 -8.57 -10.04
CA TRP A 66 14.88 -9.31 -8.83
C TRP A 66 15.23 -8.56 -7.53
N ARG A 67 16.47 -8.06 -7.42
CA ARG A 67 16.91 -7.30 -6.24
C ARG A 67 16.15 -5.99 -6.07
N SER A 68 15.87 -5.28 -7.17
CA SER A 68 15.08 -4.04 -7.13
C SER A 68 13.68 -4.32 -6.62
N SER A 69 13.04 -5.39 -7.11
CA SER A 69 11.71 -5.83 -6.65
C SER A 69 11.66 -6.09 -5.16
N LEU A 70 12.63 -6.87 -4.66
CA LEU A 70 12.74 -7.20 -3.25
C LEU A 70 12.94 -5.95 -2.38
N LEU A 71 13.73 -4.98 -2.85
CA LEU A 71 13.93 -3.72 -2.14
C LEU A 71 12.66 -2.86 -2.13
N GLU A 72 11.95 -2.79 -3.26
CA GLU A 72 10.66 -2.10 -3.34
C GLU A 72 9.61 -2.74 -2.42
N LEU A 73 9.53 -4.06 -2.40
CA LEU A 73 8.65 -4.80 -1.51
C LEU A 73 9.00 -4.55 -0.04
N ALA A 74 10.30 -4.62 0.31
CA ALA A 74 10.77 -4.35 1.66
C ALA A 74 10.44 -2.90 2.09
N ALA A 75 10.56 -1.93 1.19
CA ALA A 75 10.16 -0.55 1.46
C ALA A 75 8.65 -0.42 1.71
N LYS A 76 7.81 -1.03 0.85
CA LYS A 76 6.34 -1.05 1.03
C LYS A 76 5.94 -1.70 2.36
N ALA A 77 6.54 -2.85 2.68
CA ALA A 77 6.30 -3.57 3.93
C ALA A 77 6.73 -2.74 5.16
N SER A 78 7.86 -2.03 5.07
CA SER A 78 8.34 -1.15 6.15
C SER A 78 7.38 0.02 6.39
N VAL A 79 6.82 0.62 5.34
CA VAL A 79 5.80 1.67 5.46
C VAL A 79 4.52 1.14 6.11
N LEU A 80 4.05 -0.04 5.70
CA LEU A 80 2.90 -0.69 6.34
C LEU A 80 3.17 -0.98 7.83
N ALA A 81 4.34 -1.55 8.15
CA ALA A 81 4.74 -1.84 9.53
C ALA A 81 4.81 -0.56 10.38
N ALA A 82 5.36 0.53 9.84
CA ALA A 82 5.39 1.83 10.51
C ALA A 82 3.98 2.38 10.78
N ALA A 83 3.05 2.25 9.81
CA ALA A 83 1.67 2.67 10.00
C ALA A 83 0.95 1.83 11.06
N VAL A 84 1.16 0.50 11.07
CA VAL A 84 0.63 -0.38 12.13
C VAL A 84 1.21 0.00 13.49
N LEU A 85 2.52 0.26 13.56
CA LEU A 85 3.17 0.69 14.80
C LEU A 85 2.59 2.01 15.32
N LEU A 86 2.34 2.98 14.44
CA LEU A 86 1.69 4.24 14.81
C LEU A 86 0.30 4.02 15.39
N LEU A 87 -0.51 3.11 14.82
CA LEU A 87 -1.82 2.77 15.38
C LEU A 87 -1.70 2.22 16.81
N VAL A 88 -0.71 1.34 17.05
CA VAL A 88 -0.45 0.76 18.38
C VAL A 88 0.02 1.81 19.38
N LEU A 89 0.93 2.70 18.95
CA LEU A 89 1.50 3.74 19.82
C LEU A 89 0.50 4.88 20.10
N PHE A 90 -0.44 5.13 19.19
CA PHE A 90 -1.41 6.22 19.30
C PHE A 90 -2.86 5.71 19.17
N PRO A 91 -3.46 5.19 20.26
CA PRO A 91 -4.81 4.62 20.22
C PRO A 91 -5.91 5.60 19.80
N SER A 92 -5.65 6.92 19.82
CA SER A 92 -6.57 7.94 19.30
C SER A 92 -6.87 7.75 17.81
N LEU A 93 -5.96 7.12 17.05
CA LEU A 93 -6.13 6.83 15.63
C LEU A 93 -7.27 5.86 15.34
N HIS A 94 -7.64 4.99 16.29
CA HIS A 94 -8.80 4.10 16.16
C HIS A 94 -10.14 4.83 16.07
N LYS A 95 -10.20 6.09 16.49
CA LYS A 95 -11.44 6.89 16.54
C LYS A 95 -11.42 8.04 15.54
N PHE A 96 -10.29 8.27 14.88
CA PHE A 96 -10.12 9.44 14.02
C PHE A 96 -11.00 9.32 12.78
N GLY A 97 -12.01 10.18 12.70
CA GLY A 97 -12.97 10.21 11.61
C GLY A 97 -13.97 9.07 11.64
N ALA A 98 -14.05 8.25 12.69
CA ALA A 98 -15.18 7.33 12.86
C ALA A 98 -16.41 8.16 13.22
N SER A 99 -17.38 8.26 12.30
CA SER A 99 -18.58 9.10 12.43
C SER A 99 -19.85 8.28 12.31
#